data_AF-A0A8W8KNR0-F1
#
_entry.id   AF-A0A8W8KNR0-F1
#
_cell.length_a   1.000
_cell.length_b   1.000
_cell.length_c   1.000
_cell.angle_alpha   90.00
_cell.angle_beta   90.00
_cell.angle_gamma   90.00
#
_symmetry.space_group_name_H-M   'P 1'
#
loop_
_entity.id
_entity.type
_entity.pdbx_description
1 polymer ?
#
loop_
_entity_poly.entity_id
_entity_poly.type
_entity_poly.pdbx_seq_one_letter_code
_entity_poly.pdbx_strand_id
1 'polypeptide(L)'
;MAARLTGFVQRSTDFVKKYATIAWRDHINKVAVCQANGQSMSRMQMLALYFKTELAPPNPIEAKESIAKFLDLPFKMSGQKIANMNVKEALCKSLLVADVAVFFVVGEVIGRRCWGGYKIPGAYGDTEMFTEEDIKKMDAERAKAN
;
A
#
# COMPACT_ATOMS: atom_id res chain seq x y z
N MET A 1 21.12 -10.40 42.63
CA MET A 1 20.03 -10.52 41.62
C MET A 1 20.31 -9.70 40.34
N ALA A 2 20.87 -8.49 40.44
CA ALA A 2 21.18 -7.62 39.29
C ALA A 2 22.14 -8.21 38.24
N ALA A 3 23.20 -8.93 38.65
CA ALA A 3 24.21 -9.49 37.73
C ALA A 3 23.69 -10.63 36.81
N ARG A 4 22.57 -11.28 37.17
CA ARG A 4 21.98 -12.36 36.38
C ARG A 4 21.10 -11.83 35.25
N LEU A 5 20.51 -10.65 35.45
CA LEU A 5 19.69 -9.95 34.46
C LEU A 5 20.55 -9.25 33.40
N THR A 6 21.67 -8.63 33.80
CA THR A 6 22.61 -8.02 32.86
C THR A 6 23.24 -9.04 31.91
N GLY A 7 23.62 -10.22 32.42
CA GLY A 7 24.16 -11.31 31.59
C GLY A 7 23.15 -11.91 30.60
N PHE A 8 21.85 -11.91 30.92
CA PHE A 8 20.79 -12.40 30.02
C PHE A 8 20.50 -11.38 28.90
N VAL A 9 20.49 -10.09 29.21
CA VAL A 9 20.31 -9.01 28.23
C VAL A 9 21.51 -8.93 27.27
N GLN A 10 22.74 -9.08 27.78
CA GLN A 10 23.92 -9.08 26.92
C GLN A 10 23.88 -10.26 25.93
N ARG A 11 23.55 -11.45 26.43
CA ARG A 11 23.47 -12.69 25.64
C ARG A 11 22.34 -12.65 24.59
N SER A 12 21.24 -11.95 24.84
CA SER A 12 20.18 -11.75 23.85
C SER A 12 20.59 -10.72 22.77
N THR A 13 21.30 -9.65 23.13
CA THR A 13 21.80 -8.68 22.15
C THR A 13 22.88 -9.25 21.23
N ASP A 14 23.76 -10.12 21.76
CA ASP A 14 24.79 -10.79 20.98
C ASP A 14 24.20 -11.85 20.05
N PHE A 15 23.12 -12.51 20.48
CA PHE A 15 22.31 -13.37 19.63
C PHE A 15 21.72 -12.54 18.47
N VAL A 16 20.97 -11.48 18.75
CA VAL A 16 20.37 -10.64 17.69
C VAL A 16 21.42 -10.10 16.70
N LYS A 17 22.58 -9.64 17.18
CA LYS A 17 23.68 -9.17 16.32
C LYS A 17 24.24 -10.29 15.43
N LYS A 18 24.40 -11.50 15.97
CA LYS A 18 24.93 -12.66 15.23
C LYS A 18 23.94 -13.15 14.16
N TYR A 19 22.66 -13.20 14.46
CA TYR A 19 21.64 -13.59 13.47
C TYR A 19 21.40 -12.50 12.42
N ALA A 20 21.45 -11.22 12.80
CA ALA A 20 21.35 -10.11 11.86
C ALA A 20 22.53 -10.08 10.87
N THR A 21 23.75 -10.35 11.34
CA THR A 21 24.95 -10.41 10.48
C THR A 21 24.98 -11.64 9.58
N ILE A 22 24.47 -12.79 10.04
CA ILE A 22 24.31 -13.99 9.20
C ILE A 22 23.26 -13.75 8.12
N ALA A 23 22.10 -13.18 8.47
CA ALA A 23 21.03 -12.86 7.51
C ALA A 23 21.47 -11.82 6.47
N TRP A 24 22.21 -10.79 6.89
CA TRP A 24 22.77 -9.78 5.98
C TRP A 24 23.84 -10.37 5.05
N ARG A 25 24.70 -11.25 5.57
CA ARG A 25 25.73 -11.93 4.77
C ARG A 25 25.10 -12.86 3.73
N ASP A 26 24.06 -13.60 4.07
CA ASP A 26 23.32 -14.44 3.12
C ASP A 26 22.61 -13.62 2.04
N HIS A 27 22.04 -12.45 2.40
CA HIS A 27 21.42 -11.56 1.43
C HIS A 27 22.45 -10.95 0.48
N ILE A 28 23.61 -10.51 0.98
CA ILE A 28 24.71 -10.01 0.15
C ILE A 28 25.23 -11.12 -0.78
N ASN A 29 25.43 -12.34 -0.26
CA ASN A 29 25.93 -13.46 -1.06
C ASN A 29 24.94 -13.88 -2.15
N LYS A 30 23.63 -13.89 -1.87
CA LYS A 30 22.60 -14.16 -2.90
C LYS A 30 22.56 -13.09 -3.97
N VAL A 31 22.61 -11.81 -3.60
CA VAL A 31 22.65 -10.69 -4.55
C VAL A 31 23.93 -10.71 -5.39
N ALA A 32 25.08 -10.98 -4.76
CA ALA A 32 26.38 -11.08 -5.43
C ALA A 32 26.44 -12.26 -6.41
N VAL A 33 25.89 -13.43 -6.05
CA VAL A 33 25.80 -14.61 -6.94
C VAL A 33 24.86 -14.35 -8.12
N CYS A 34 23.75 -13.64 -7.91
CA CYS A 34 22.86 -13.21 -8.99
C CYS A 34 23.54 -12.20 -9.95
N GLN A 35 24.34 -11.27 -9.43
CA GLN A 35 25.13 -10.34 -10.25
C GLN A 35 26.29 -11.03 -10.99
N ALA A 36 26.97 -12.00 -10.37
CA ALA A 36 28.08 -12.75 -10.98
C ALA A 36 27.64 -13.66 -12.14
N ASN A 37 26.40 -14.16 -12.12
CA ASN A 37 25.84 -15.00 -13.17
C ASN A 37 25.27 -14.22 -14.38
N GLY A 38 25.43 -12.89 -14.44
CA GLY A 38 24.86 -12.05 -15.50
C GLY A 38 23.32 -12.02 -15.53
N GLN A 39 22.66 -12.67 -14.57
CA GLN A 39 21.21 -12.67 -14.39
C GLN A 39 20.85 -11.60 -13.36
N SER A 40 20.91 -10.33 -13.78
CA SER A 40 20.18 -9.30 -13.06
C SER A 40 18.69 -9.67 -13.13
N MET A 41 18.06 -9.98 -11.99
CA MET A 41 16.60 -10.13 -11.96
C MET A 41 15.98 -8.91 -12.65
N SER A 42 15.10 -9.14 -13.62
CA SER A 42 14.46 -8.04 -14.31
C SER A 42 13.67 -7.19 -13.31
N ARG A 43 13.51 -5.89 -13.56
CA ARG A 43 12.77 -4.99 -12.66
C ARG A 43 11.34 -5.50 -12.40
N MET A 44 10.76 -6.20 -13.39
CA MET A 44 9.47 -6.87 -13.26
C MET A 44 9.49 -8.09 -12.33
N GLN A 45 10.57 -8.88 -12.33
CA GLN A 45 10.72 -10.00 -11.39
C GLN A 45 10.85 -9.52 -9.95
N MET A 46 11.61 -8.44 -9.73
CA MET A 46 11.70 -7.80 -8.42
C MET A 46 10.34 -7.26 -7.96
N LEU A 47 9.62 -6.57 -8.85
CA LEU A 47 8.26 -6.09 -8.56
C LEU A 47 7.32 -7.26 -8.23
N ALA A 48 7.35 -8.33 -9.02
CA ALA A 48 6.52 -9.52 -8.79
C ALA A 48 6.85 -10.23 -7.48
N LEU A 49 8.13 -10.21 -7.05
CA LEU A 49 8.54 -10.77 -5.76
C LEU A 49 7.88 -10.00 -4.60
N TYR A 50 8.03 -8.68 -4.56
CA TYR A 50 7.44 -7.84 -3.51
C TYR A 50 5.92 -7.81 -3.56
N PHE A 51 5.32 -7.86 -4.75
CA PHE A 51 3.88 -7.91 -4.91
C PHE A 51 3.28 -9.17 -4.27
N LYS A 52 3.98 -10.31 -4.37
CA LYS A 52 3.54 -11.58 -3.77
C LYS A 52 3.66 -11.59 -2.25
N THR A 53 4.61 -10.88 -1.67
CA THR A 53 4.85 -10.93 -0.22
C THR A 53 4.12 -9.83 0.54
N GLU A 54 4.04 -8.61 -0.02
CA GLU A 54 3.52 -7.43 0.68
C GLU A 54 2.09 -7.05 0.26
N LEU A 55 1.74 -7.28 -1.01
CA LEU A 55 0.46 -6.85 -1.59
C LEU A 55 -0.53 -8.00 -1.79
N ALA A 56 -0.14 -9.23 -1.43
CA ALA A 56 -1.05 -10.37 -1.48
C ALA A 56 -2.17 -10.20 -0.45
N PRO A 57 -3.41 -10.65 -0.78
CA PRO A 57 -4.48 -10.64 0.19
C PRO A 57 -4.08 -11.46 1.43
N PRO A 58 -4.27 -10.93 2.64
CA PRO A 58 -3.86 -11.60 3.87
C PRO A 58 -4.61 -12.91 4.05
N ASN A 59 -3.99 -13.86 4.77
CA ASN A 59 -4.67 -15.09 5.13
C ASN A 59 -5.87 -14.76 6.04
N PRO A 60 -7.05 -15.39 5.90
CA PRO A 60 -8.22 -15.13 6.76
C PRO A 60 -7.95 -15.15 8.27
N ILE A 61 -6.92 -15.86 8.74
CA ILE A 61 -6.48 -15.84 10.14
C ILE A 61 -5.87 -14.48 10.49
N GLU A 62 -4.93 -13.99 9.68
CA GLU A 62 -4.27 -12.69 9.84
C GLU A 62 -5.27 -11.52 9.71
N ALA A 63 -6.29 -11.69 8.87
CA ALA A 63 -7.38 -10.73 8.73
C ALA A 63 -8.18 -10.56 10.05
N LYS A 64 -8.44 -11.65 10.78
CA LYS A 64 -9.12 -11.56 12.08
C LYS A 64 -8.25 -10.87 13.13
N GLU A 65 -6.95 -11.13 13.11
CA GLU A 65 -6.01 -10.47 14.01
C GLU A 65 -5.88 -8.97 13.73
N SER A 66 -5.88 -8.55 12.46
CA SER A 66 -5.80 -7.14 12.08
C SER A 66 -7.06 -6.38 12.48
N ILE A 67 -8.24 -6.99 12.35
CA ILE A 67 -9.52 -6.42 12.83
C ILE A 67 -9.50 -6.27 14.35
N ALA A 68 -9.03 -7.27 15.08
CA ALA A 68 -8.92 -7.18 16.54
C ALA A 68 -7.96 -6.05 16.96
N LYS A 69 -6.81 -5.92 16.29
CA LYS A 69 -5.88 -4.80 16.51
C LYS A 69 -6.54 -3.45 16.22
N PHE A 70 -7.36 -3.35 15.18
CA PHE A 70 -8.09 -2.14 14.81
C PHE A 70 -9.13 -1.73 15.86
N LEU A 71 -9.87 -2.69 16.42
CA LEU A 71 -10.84 -2.42 17.49
C LEU A 71 -10.17 -1.96 18.80
N ASP A 72 -8.93 -2.36 19.03
CA ASP A 72 -8.11 -1.94 20.17
C ASP A 72 -7.51 -0.53 20.04
N LEU A 73 -7.37 0.00 18.81
CA LEU A 73 -6.78 1.32 18.57
C LEU A 73 -7.44 2.46 19.37
N PRO A 74 -8.78 2.61 19.41
CA PRO A 74 -9.43 3.68 20.17
C PRO A 74 -9.11 3.62 21.67
N PHE A 75 -8.97 2.42 22.25
CA PHE A 75 -8.59 2.26 23.66
C PHE A 75 -7.11 2.58 23.91
N LYS A 76 -6.24 2.37 22.92
CA LYS A 76 -4.80 2.67 22.99
C LYS A 76 -4.49 4.14 22.68
N MET A 77 -5.39 4.83 21.99
CA MET A 77 -5.36 6.26 21.68
C MET A 77 -5.91 7.11 22.83
N SER A 78 -5.51 6.83 24.08
CA SER A 78 -5.77 7.77 25.16
C SER A 78 -5.04 9.09 24.88
N GLY A 79 -5.68 10.24 25.11
CA GLY A 79 -5.15 11.55 24.72
C GLY A 79 -3.74 11.85 25.25
N GLN A 80 -3.34 11.23 26.38
CA GLN A 80 -2.00 11.33 26.95
C GLN A 80 -0.92 10.60 26.14
N LYS A 81 -1.25 9.54 25.39
CA LYS A 81 -0.28 8.83 24.54
C LYS A 81 -0.06 9.54 23.21
N ILE A 82 -1.10 10.17 22.67
CA ILE A 82 -1.02 10.94 21.42
C ILE A 82 -0.15 12.18 21.63
N ALA A 83 -0.26 12.84 22.79
CA ALA A 83 0.53 14.03 23.12
C ALA A 83 2.04 13.74 23.31
N ASN A 84 2.41 12.50 23.61
CA ASN A 84 3.80 12.09 23.83
C ASN A 84 4.48 11.50 22.59
N MET A 85 3.82 11.48 21.42
CA MET A 85 4.40 10.93 20.20
C MET A 85 5.41 11.89 19.56
N ASN A 86 6.51 11.32 19.03
CA ASN A 86 7.49 12.08 18.28
C ASN A 86 6.94 12.47 16.89
N VAL A 87 7.29 13.65 16.38
CA VAL A 87 6.82 14.18 15.09
C VAL A 87 7.15 13.22 13.94
N LYS A 88 8.32 12.57 13.96
CA LYS A 88 8.71 11.59 12.94
C LYS A 88 7.79 10.37 12.93
N GLU A 89 7.35 9.92 14.09
CA GLU A 89 6.45 8.78 14.22
C GLU A 89 5.04 9.15 13.77
N ALA A 90 4.56 10.35 14.13
CA ALA A 90 3.28 10.87 13.69
C ALA A 90 3.21 11.00 12.16
N LEU A 91 4.26 11.55 11.52
CA LEU A 91 4.34 11.68 10.07
C LEU A 91 4.36 10.34 9.35
N CYS A 92 5.09 9.35 9.88
CA CYS A 92 5.11 8.01 9.31
C CYS A 92 3.71 7.36 9.35
N LYS A 93 3.00 7.49 10.47
CA LYS A 93 1.62 6.97 10.60
C LYS A 93 0.64 7.72 9.71
N SER A 94 0.76 9.04 9.54
CA SER A 94 -0.11 9.80 8.65
C SER A 94 0.11 9.45 7.17
N LEU A 95 1.37 9.22 6.77
CA LEU A 95 1.71 8.75 5.42
C LEU A 95 1.09 7.37 5.13
N LEU A 96 1.15 6.46 6.10
CA LEU A 96 0.50 5.15 5.97
C LEU A 96 -1.02 5.27 5.83
N VAL A 97 -1.67 6.16 6.61
CA VAL A 97 -3.11 6.42 6.47
C VAL A 97 -3.44 7.02 5.10
N ALA A 98 -2.61 7.95 4.60
CA ALA A 98 -2.78 8.53 3.27
C ALA A 98 -2.65 7.46 2.17
N ASP A 99 -1.71 6.52 2.29
CA ASP A 99 -1.54 5.42 1.33
C ASP A 99 -2.78 4.51 1.27
N VAL A 100 -3.36 4.15 2.42
CA VAL A 100 -4.63 3.40 2.47
C VAL A 100 -5.78 4.16 1.79
N ALA A 101 -5.82 5.49 1.93
CA ALA A 101 -6.82 6.31 1.25
C ALA A 101 -6.62 6.32 -0.27
N VAL A 102 -5.37 6.31 -0.76
CA VAL A 102 -5.08 6.18 -2.20
C VAL A 102 -5.59 4.84 -2.73
N PHE A 103 -5.42 3.74 -2.00
CA PHE A 103 -5.99 2.43 -2.40
C PHE A 103 -7.53 2.46 -2.51
N PHE A 104 -8.21 3.24 -1.66
CA PHE A 104 -9.66 3.41 -1.78
C PHE A 104 -10.04 4.11 -3.09
N VAL A 105 -9.32 5.16 -3.48
CA VAL A 105 -9.53 5.86 -4.77
C VAL A 105 -9.25 4.94 -5.95
N VAL A 106 -8.21 4.10 -5.87
CA VAL A 106 -7.93 3.08 -6.90
C VAL A 106 -9.09 2.08 -7.00
N GLY A 107 -9.63 1.64 -5.87
CA GLY A 107 -10.82 0.78 -5.82
C GLY A 107 -12.04 1.44 -6.46
N GLU A 108 -12.26 2.73 -6.20
CA GLU A 108 -13.33 3.52 -6.82
C GLU A 108 -13.15 3.65 -8.35
N VAL A 109 -11.93 3.90 -8.82
CA VAL A 109 -11.59 3.95 -10.26
C VAL A 109 -11.88 2.60 -10.94
N ILE A 110 -11.52 1.47 -10.31
CA ILE A 110 -11.83 0.13 -10.81
C ILE A 110 -13.35 -0.10 -10.81
N GLY A 111 -14.05 0.30 -9.74
CA GLY A 111 -15.51 0.15 -9.61
C GLY A 111 -16.29 0.94 -10.65
N ARG A 112 -15.87 2.18 -10.94
CA ARG A 112 -16.47 3.03 -11.99
C ARG A 112 -16.06 2.64 -13.40
N ARG A 113 -14.94 1.91 -13.56
CA ARG A 113 -14.35 1.54 -14.86
C ARG A 113 -13.96 2.75 -15.73
N CYS A 114 -13.70 3.90 -15.12
CA CYS A 114 -13.28 5.12 -15.80
C CYS A 114 -12.14 5.78 -15.03
N TRP A 115 -11.17 6.32 -15.77
CA TRP A 115 -10.00 6.99 -15.19
C TRP A 115 -10.31 8.45 -14.79
N GLY A 116 -11.35 9.05 -15.38
CA GLY A 116 -11.78 10.42 -15.08
C GLY A 116 -13.30 10.55 -15.12
N GLY A 117 -13.85 11.28 -14.14
CA GLY A 117 -15.27 11.63 -14.03
C GLY A 117 -16.22 10.44 -13.85
N TYR A 118 -17.49 10.72 -13.59
CA TYR A 118 -18.54 9.73 -13.84
C TYR A 118 -18.97 9.85 -15.30
N LYS A 119 -19.24 8.72 -15.96
CA LYS A 119 -19.91 8.71 -17.27
C LYS A 119 -21.32 9.25 -17.07
N ILE A 120 -21.51 10.53 -17.34
CA ILE A 120 -22.80 11.20 -17.28
C ILE A 120 -23.09 11.63 -18.71
N PRO A 121 -24.11 11.07 -19.38
CA PRO A 121 -24.41 11.44 -20.75
C PRO A 121 -24.60 12.96 -20.86
N GLY A 122 -23.73 13.61 -21.65
CA GLY A 122 -23.70 15.06 -21.84
C GLY A 122 -22.68 15.83 -21.02
N ALA A 123 -21.86 15.18 -20.18
CA ALA A 123 -20.74 15.83 -19.49
C ALA A 123 -19.46 15.85 -20.36
N TYR A 124 -18.67 16.92 -20.23
CA TYR A 124 -17.46 17.14 -21.02
C TYR A 124 -16.37 16.13 -20.61
N GLY A 125 -16.16 15.08 -21.43
CA GLY A 125 -15.17 14.03 -21.17
C GLY A 125 -15.58 12.62 -21.60
N ASP A 126 -16.84 12.41 -22.00
CA ASP A 126 -17.28 11.11 -22.53
C ASP A 126 -16.73 10.91 -23.95
N THR A 127 -15.64 10.15 -24.07
CA THR A 127 -15.21 9.54 -25.34
C THR A 127 -15.97 8.24 -25.64
N GLU A 128 -17.25 8.17 -25.27
CA GLU A 128 -18.20 7.37 -26.05
C GLU A 128 -18.68 8.32 -27.14
N MET A 129 -18.00 8.25 -28.28
CA MET A 129 -18.24 9.07 -29.46
C MET A 129 -19.75 9.05 -29.76
N PHE A 130 -20.45 10.18 -29.58
CA PHE A 130 -21.71 10.39 -30.28
C PHE A 130 -21.43 10.05 -31.75
N THR A 131 -22.15 9.07 -32.29
CA THR A 131 -22.05 8.82 -33.73
C THR A 131 -22.53 10.08 -34.44
N GLU A 132 -22.08 10.33 -35.68
CA GLU A 132 -22.52 11.53 -36.42
C GLU A 132 -24.05 11.65 -36.50
N GLU A 133 -24.75 10.53 -36.38
CA GLU A 133 -26.21 10.44 -36.36
C GLU A 133 -26.83 11.03 -35.08
N ASP A 134 -26.18 10.87 -33.93
CA ASP A 134 -26.68 11.36 -32.65
C ASP A 134 -26.48 12.87 -32.50
N ILE A 135 -25.39 13.41 -33.07
CA ILE A 135 -25.17 14.87 -33.17
C ILE A 135 -26.26 15.50 -34.05
N LYS A 136 -26.55 14.89 -35.22
CA LYS A 136 -27.61 15.37 -36.13
C LYS A 136 -29.00 15.34 -35.50
N LYS A 137 -29.30 14.33 -34.67
CA LYS A 137 -30.57 14.26 -33.93
C LYS A 137 -30.66 15.35 -32.86
N MET A 138 -29.58 15.59 -32.11
CA MET A 138 -29.54 16.67 -31.12
C MET A 138 -29.68 18.06 -31.75
N ASP A 139 -29.03 18.31 -32.88
CA ASP A 139 -29.16 19.58 -33.61
C ASP A 139 -30.56 19.76 -34.21
N ALA A 140 -31.17 18.69 -34.72
CA ALA A 140 -32.55 18.71 -35.22
C ALA A 140 -33.58 18.95 -34.10
N GLU A 141 -33.35 18.44 -32.89
CA GLU A 141 -34.19 18.72 -31.72
C GLU A 141 -34.02 20.17 -31.25
N ARG A 142 -32.79 20.71 -31.24
CA ARG A 142 -32.54 22.13 -30.95
C ARG A 142 -33.18 23.06 -31.97
N ALA A 143 -33.21 22.68 -33.25
CA ALA A 143 -33.85 23.47 -34.30
C ALA A 143 -35.38 23.48 -34.23
N LYS A 144 -36.01 22.49 -33.57
CA LYS A 144 -37.47 22.45 -33.33
C LYS A 144 -37.90 23.16 -32.05
N ALA A 145 -36.96 23.42 -31.15
CA ALA A 145 -37.19 24.09 -29.87
C ALA A 145 -37.09 25.63 -29.97
N ASN A 146 -36.61 26.15 -31.11
CA ASN A 146 -36.70 27.57 -31.51
C ASN A 146 -37.81 27.75 -32.54
#